data_AF-A0A9X3N1N1-F1
#
_entry.id   AF-A0A9X3N1N1-F1
#
_cell.length_a   1.000
_cell.length_b   1.000
_cell.length_c   1.000
_cell.angle_alpha   90.00
_cell.angle_beta   90.00
_cell.angle_gamma   90.00
#
_symmetry.space_group_name_H-M   'P 1'
#
loop_
_entity.id
_entity.type
_entity.pdbx_description
1 polymer ?
#
loop_
_entity_poly.entity_id
_entity_poly.type
_entity_poly.pdbx_seq_one_letter_code
_entity_poly.pdbx_strand_id
1 'polypeptide(L)'
;MTRRAVGYGPSVVGLALVIWPVPACGALVSLLFGRSAGHDGVRWFSGRLAFLLGLALCAASVVVLVELNNEFGLRLAGAALLGAAVLGVLAIPAVAFYSLGFAVRRGWLAGALWFAGTLPLTAYTVLAGLAYFDLVVCAGGCVFVD
;
A
#
# COMPACT_ATOMS: atom_id res chain seq x y z
N MET A 1 27.04 24.07 16.57
CA MET A 1 26.07 23.05 17.02
C MET A 1 24.67 23.64 17.04
N THR A 2 23.89 23.39 15.99
CA THR A 2 22.43 23.50 16.01
C THR A 2 21.89 22.47 15.04
N ARG A 3 21.51 21.29 15.55
CA ARG A 3 20.77 20.29 14.77
C ARG A 3 19.43 20.92 14.39
N ARG A 4 19.25 21.32 13.13
CA ARG A 4 17.90 21.55 12.60
C ARG A 4 17.29 20.17 12.39
N ALA A 5 16.54 19.71 13.39
CA ALA A 5 15.50 18.73 13.14
C ALA A 5 14.61 19.35 12.05
N VAL A 6 14.58 18.75 10.86
CA VAL A 6 13.53 19.05 9.88
C VAL A 6 12.26 18.60 10.59
N GLY A 7 11.59 19.56 11.23
CA GLY A 7 10.31 19.34 11.87
C GLY A 7 9.36 18.91 10.76
N TYR A 8 9.09 17.62 10.69
CA TYR A 8 7.93 17.06 10.01
C TYR A 8 6.68 17.57 10.75
N GLY A 9 6.39 18.85 10.56
CA GLY A 9 5.28 19.56 11.17
C GLY A 9 3.93 19.11 10.59
N PRO A 10 2.85 19.90 10.77
CA PRO A 10 1.48 19.59 10.34
C PRO A 10 1.31 19.23 8.84
N SER A 11 2.36 19.36 8.04
CA SER A 11 2.47 18.91 6.65
C SER A 11 2.33 17.39 6.47
N VAL A 12 2.76 16.54 7.43
CA VAL A 12 2.62 15.08 7.30
C VAL A 12 1.16 14.64 7.36
N VAL A 13 0.35 15.28 8.21
CA VAL A 13 -1.08 15.00 8.31
C VAL A 13 -1.81 15.44 7.04
N GLY A 14 -1.44 16.60 6.48
CA GLY A 14 -1.95 17.06 5.18
C GLY A 14 -1.59 16.11 4.03
N LEU A 15 -0.35 15.64 3.97
CA LEU A 15 0.10 14.67 2.97
C LEU A 15 -0.58 13.31 3.14
N ALA A 16 -0.75 12.86 4.39
CA ALA A 16 -1.48 11.63 4.70
C ALA A 16 -2.95 11.72 4.27
N LEU A 17 -3.62 12.87 4.46
CA LEU A 17 -5.00 13.09 4.01
C LEU A 17 -5.12 13.13 2.48
N VAL A 18 -4.12 13.66 1.77
CA VAL A 18 -4.10 13.70 0.29
C VAL A 18 -3.75 12.34 -0.30
N ILE A 19 -2.89 11.56 0.35
CA ILE A 19 -2.49 10.22 -0.11
C ILE A 19 -3.53 9.15 0.28
N TRP A 20 -4.18 9.27 1.45
CA TRP A 20 -5.24 8.40 1.96
C TRP A 20 -6.25 7.90 0.90
N PRO A 21 -6.81 8.75 0.02
CA PRO A 21 -7.84 8.31 -0.92
C PRO A 21 -7.35 7.19 -1.86
N VAL A 22 -6.06 7.12 -2.16
CA VAL A 22 -5.50 6.08 -3.05
C VAL A 22 -5.64 4.67 -2.44
N PRO A 23 -5.05 4.35 -1.28
CA PRO A 23 -5.25 3.07 -0.62
C PRO A 23 -6.70 2.84 -0.17
N ALA A 24 -7.42 3.89 0.22
CA ALA A 24 -8.82 3.77 0.63
C ALA A 24 -9.72 3.33 -0.53
N CYS A 25 -9.52 3.88 -1.73
CA CYS A 25 -10.19 3.44 -2.95
C CYS A 25 -9.84 1.98 -3.28
N GLY A 26 -8.57 1.58 -3.19
CA GLY A 26 -8.17 0.19 -3.40
C GLY A 26 -8.81 -0.80 -2.41
N ALA A 27 -8.90 -0.41 -1.14
CA ALA A 27 -9.60 -1.16 -0.10
C ALA A 27 -11.11 -1.25 -0.37
N LEU A 28 -11.73 -0.14 -0.82
CA LEU A 28 -13.15 -0.09 -1.13
C LEU A 28 -13.48 -1.02 -2.31
N VAL A 29 -12.68 -0.97 -3.38
CA VAL A 29 -12.82 -1.85 -4.54
C VAL A 29 -12.71 -3.31 -4.08
N SER A 30 -11.66 -3.66 -3.33
CA SER A 30 -11.47 -5.03 -2.82
C SER A 30 -12.67 -5.52 -1.99
N LEU A 31 -13.23 -4.66 -1.15
CA LEU A 31 -14.42 -4.94 -0.35
C LEU A 31 -15.67 -5.15 -1.21
N LEU A 32 -15.89 -4.31 -2.24
CA LEU A 32 -17.01 -4.47 -3.17
C LEU A 32 -16.89 -5.77 -3.98
N PHE A 33 -15.69 -6.14 -4.41
CA PHE A 33 -15.42 -7.42 -5.07
C PHE A 33 -15.66 -8.63 -4.15
N GLY A 34 -15.30 -8.53 -2.87
CA GLY A 34 -15.61 -9.55 -1.86
C GLY A 34 -17.10 -9.68 -1.61
N ARG A 35 -17.78 -8.54 -1.46
CA ARG A 35 -19.23 -8.48 -1.21
C ARG A 35 -20.04 -9.05 -2.37
N SER A 36 -19.68 -8.70 -3.60
CA SER A 36 -20.32 -9.27 -4.79
C SER A 36 -20.08 -10.78 -4.87
N ALA A 37 -18.86 -11.25 -4.60
CA ALA A 37 -18.57 -12.70 -4.62
C ALA A 37 -19.38 -13.48 -3.58
N GLY A 38 -19.57 -12.89 -2.38
CA GLY A 38 -20.41 -13.45 -1.33
C GLY A 38 -21.91 -13.43 -1.67
N HIS A 39 -22.36 -12.44 -2.43
CA HIS A 39 -23.75 -12.37 -2.90
C HIS A 39 -24.04 -13.38 -4.01
N ASP A 40 -23.10 -13.56 -4.93
CA ASP A 40 -23.19 -14.49 -6.06
C ASP A 40 -22.99 -15.97 -5.63
N GLY A 41 -22.73 -16.24 -4.34
CA GLY A 41 -22.52 -17.60 -3.82
C GLY A 41 -21.24 -18.28 -4.35
N VAL A 42 -20.29 -17.50 -4.86
CA VAL A 42 -19.06 -18.02 -5.46
C VAL A 42 -18.08 -18.45 -4.37
N ARG A 43 -17.21 -19.41 -4.68
CA ARG A 43 -16.11 -19.81 -3.78
C ARG A 43 -15.25 -18.59 -3.42
N TRP A 44 -14.78 -18.56 -2.17
CA TRP A 44 -13.91 -17.50 -1.65
C TRP A 44 -12.68 -17.27 -2.54
N PHE A 45 -12.07 -18.35 -3.04
CA PHE A 45 -11.01 -18.29 -4.04
C PHE A 45 -11.61 -18.17 -5.45
N SER A 46 -12.01 -16.95 -5.83
CA SER A 46 -12.62 -16.65 -7.12
C SER A 46 -11.65 -15.94 -8.06
N GLY A 47 -11.96 -15.93 -9.36
CA GLY A 47 -11.20 -15.16 -10.36
C GLY A 47 -11.09 -13.66 -10.04
N ARG A 48 -12.01 -13.13 -9.22
CA ARG A 48 -11.98 -11.74 -8.72
C ARG A 48 -10.80 -11.51 -7.77
N LEU A 49 -10.54 -12.44 -6.86
CA LEU A 49 -9.38 -12.38 -5.98
C LEU A 49 -8.08 -12.55 -6.77
N ALA A 50 -8.08 -13.48 -7.74
CA ALA A 50 -6.93 -13.67 -8.64
C ALA A 50 -6.62 -12.41 -9.47
N PHE A 51 -7.65 -11.67 -9.91
CA PHE A 51 -7.48 -10.40 -10.61
C PHE A 51 -6.87 -9.32 -9.71
N LEU A 52 -7.35 -9.19 -8.46
CA LEU A 52 -6.78 -8.25 -7.49
C LEU A 52 -5.32 -8.56 -7.16
N LEU A 53 -5.00 -9.84 -6.94
CA LEU A 53 -3.63 -10.30 -6.72
C LEU A 53 -2.75 -10.12 -7.97
N GLY A 54 -3.30 -10.35 -9.16
CA GLY A 54 -2.63 -10.10 -10.44
C GLY A 54 -2.30 -8.62 -10.64
N LEU A 55 -3.22 -7.71 -10.28
CA LEU A 55 -2.96 -6.26 -10.28
C LEU A 55 -1.86 -5.88 -9.30
N ALA A 56 -1.87 -6.43 -8.08
CA ALA A 56 -0.81 -6.21 -7.11
C ALA A 56 0.55 -6.71 -7.62
N LEU A 57 0.55 -7.86 -8.31
CA LEU A 57 1.76 -8.45 -8.88
C LEU A 57 2.28 -7.64 -10.08
N CYS A 58 1.40 -7.12 -10.93
CA CYS A 58 1.74 -6.17 -11.99
C CYS A 58 2.33 -4.87 -11.43
N ALA A 59 1.73 -4.30 -10.38
CA ALA A 59 2.26 -3.09 -9.76
C ALA A 59 3.67 -3.34 -9.18
N ALA A 60 3.86 -4.47 -8.49
CA ALA A 60 5.17 -4.86 -7.96
C ALA A 60 6.20 -5.08 -9.08
N SER A 61 5.82 -5.72 -10.19
CA SER A 61 6.74 -5.95 -11.31
C SER A 61 7.13 -4.66 -12.02
N VAL A 62 6.21 -3.69 -12.15
CA VAL A 62 6.53 -2.35 -12.68
C VAL A 62 7.54 -1.64 -11.77
N VAL A 63 7.37 -1.69 -10.45
CA VAL A 63 8.33 -1.09 -9.51
C VAL A 63 9.71 -1.75 -9.65
N VAL A 64 9.76 -3.08 -9.72
CA VAL A 64 11.02 -3.81 -9.95
C VAL A 64 11.65 -3.39 -11.27
N LEU A 65 10.88 -3.26 -12.35
CA LEU A 65 11.37 -2.89 -13.67
C LEU A 65 11.91 -1.45 -13.70
N VAL A 66 11.22 -0.51 -13.03
CA VAL A 66 11.66 0.88 -12.91
C VAL A 66 12.98 0.97 -12.13
N GLU A 67 13.10 0.25 -11.02
CA GLU A 67 14.34 0.24 -10.23
C GLU A 67 15.50 -0.46 -10.95
N LEU A 68 15.23 -1.48 -11.77
CA LEU A 68 16.25 -2.12 -12.61
C LEU A 68 16.75 -1.22 -13.74
N ASN A 69 15.91 -0.33 -14.25
CA ASN A 69 16.25 0.62 -15.31
C ASN A 69 16.87 1.92 -14.76
N ASN A 70 16.75 2.16 -13.46
CA ASN A 70 17.40 3.27 -12.79
C ASN A 70 18.90 3.00 -12.68
N GLU A 71 19.72 3.99 -13.07
CA GLU A 71 21.20 3.94 -13.01
C GLU A 71 21.76 3.90 -11.57
N PHE A 72 20.90 3.88 -10.54
CA PHE A 72 21.25 3.94 -9.12
C PHE A 72 22.00 2.72 -8.56
N GLY A 73 22.38 1.74 -9.40
CA GLY A 73 23.25 0.64 -8.97
C GLY A 73 22.63 -0.29 -7.92
N LEU A 74 21.30 -0.29 -7.78
CA LEU A 74 20.61 -1.25 -6.93
C LEU A 74 20.82 -2.66 -7.50
N ARG A 75 21.55 -3.51 -6.74
CA ARG A 75 21.68 -4.94 -7.05
C ARG A 75 20.30 -5.57 -7.21
N LEU A 76 20.18 -6.57 -8.08
CA LEU A 76 18.94 -7.34 -8.33
C LEU A 76 18.18 -7.72 -7.04
N ALA A 77 18.92 -8.01 -5.96
CA ALA A 77 18.39 -8.31 -4.64
C ALA A 77 17.63 -7.14 -3.97
N GLY A 78 18.10 -5.89 -4.13
CA GLY A 78 17.44 -4.70 -3.60
C GLY A 78 16.14 -4.39 -4.34
N ALA A 79 16.14 -4.47 -5.68
CA ALA A 79 14.93 -4.33 -6.48
C ALA A 79 13.90 -5.41 -6.15
N ALA A 80 14.33 -6.67 -5.99
CA ALA A 80 13.45 -7.78 -5.60
C ALA A 80 12.84 -7.60 -4.20
N LEU A 81 13.63 -7.12 -3.22
CA LEU A 81 13.13 -6.79 -1.87
C LEU A 81 12.07 -5.69 -1.91
N LEU A 82 12.31 -4.64 -2.71
CA LEU A 82 11.38 -3.53 -2.88
C LEU A 82 10.07 -3.99 -3.55
N GLY A 83 10.18 -4.79 -4.62
CA GLY A 83 9.03 -5.44 -5.25
C GLY A 83 8.23 -6.31 -4.29
N ALA A 84 8.91 -7.12 -3.46
CA ALA A 84 8.26 -7.96 -2.45
C ALA A 84 7.57 -7.11 -1.36
N ALA A 85 8.17 -6.00 -0.94
CA ALA A 85 7.58 -5.07 0.01
C ALA A 85 6.32 -4.43 -0.56
N VAL A 86 6.37 -3.92 -1.80
CA VAL A 86 5.20 -3.36 -2.50
C VAL A 86 4.10 -4.41 -2.66
N LEU A 87 4.47 -5.63 -3.04
CA LEU A 87 3.52 -6.73 -3.15
C LEU A 87 2.83 -7.04 -1.82
N GLY A 88 3.58 -7.09 -0.71
CA GLY A 88 3.01 -7.27 0.62
C GLY A 88 2.07 -6.13 1.01
N VAL A 89 2.48 -4.89 0.77
CA VAL A 89 1.69 -3.68 1.05
C VAL A 89 0.38 -3.64 0.25
N LEU A 90 0.35 -4.21 -0.96
CA LEU A 90 -0.85 -4.22 -1.81
C LEU A 90 -1.72 -5.48 -1.61
N ALA A 91 -1.09 -6.66 -1.52
CA ALA A 91 -1.80 -7.93 -1.47
C ALA A 91 -2.47 -8.17 -0.11
N ILE A 92 -1.80 -7.85 1.00
CA ILE A 92 -2.34 -8.09 2.35
C ILE A 92 -3.65 -7.31 2.57
N PRO A 93 -3.70 -5.98 2.29
CA PRO A 93 -4.95 -5.23 2.39
C PRO A 93 -6.02 -5.74 1.43
N ALA A 94 -5.66 -6.03 0.18
CA ALA A 94 -6.62 -6.52 -0.81
C ALA A 94 -7.32 -7.80 -0.33
N VAL A 95 -6.56 -8.77 0.21
CA VAL A 95 -7.09 -10.02 0.77
C VAL A 95 -7.94 -9.76 2.01
N ALA A 96 -7.48 -8.88 2.91
CA ALA A 96 -8.19 -8.56 4.15
C ALA A 96 -9.56 -7.91 3.86
N PHE A 97 -9.60 -6.87 3.03
CA PHE A 97 -10.85 -6.17 2.68
C PHE A 97 -11.76 -7.01 1.80
N TYR A 98 -11.21 -7.83 0.89
CA TYR A 98 -11.98 -8.81 0.12
C TYR A 98 -12.67 -9.81 1.05
N SER A 99 -11.93 -10.40 2.00
CA SER A 99 -12.47 -11.36 2.96
C SER A 99 -13.52 -10.71 3.87
N LEU A 100 -13.31 -9.46 4.26
CA LEU A 100 -14.27 -8.68 5.03
C LEU A 100 -15.56 -8.41 4.25
N GLY A 101 -15.45 -8.05 2.97
CA GLY A 101 -16.60 -7.90 2.07
C GLY A 101 -17.36 -9.22 1.86
N PHE A 102 -16.64 -10.33 1.76
CA PHE A 102 -17.21 -11.66 1.59
C PHE A 102 -17.97 -12.15 2.84
N ALA A 103 -17.44 -11.86 4.04
CA ALA A 103 -18.03 -12.31 5.31
C ALA A 103 -19.20 -11.44 5.78
N VAL A 104 -19.15 -10.12 5.55
CA VAL A 104 -20.12 -9.16 6.14
C VAL A 104 -21.31 -8.91 5.23
N ARG A 105 -22.47 -9.49 5.56
CA ARG A 105 -23.73 -9.32 4.79
C ARG A 105 -24.35 -7.91 4.91
N ARG A 106 -24.26 -7.27 6.07
CA ARG A 106 -24.87 -5.94 6.32
C ARG A 106 -24.00 -4.80 5.75
N GLY A 107 -24.61 -3.94 4.92
CA GLY A 107 -23.92 -2.85 4.21
C GLY A 107 -23.23 -1.84 5.12
N TRP A 108 -23.95 -1.37 6.14
CA TRP A 108 -23.43 -0.35 7.06
C TRP A 108 -22.25 -0.86 7.91
N LEU A 109 -22.28 -2.13 8.33
CA LEU A 109 -21.18 -2.77 9.06
C LEU A 109 -19.92 -2.87 8.20
N ALA A 110 -20.08 -3.22 6.92
CA ALA A 110 -18.95 -3.28 5.99
C ALA A 110 -18.34 -1.89 5.76
N GLY A 111 -19.16 -0.83 5.66
CA GLY A 111 -18.67 0.54 5.56
C GLY A 111 -17.94 1.03 6.81
N ALA A 112 -18.46 0.73 8.01
CA ALA A 112 -17.81 1.08 9.27
C ALA A 112 -16.47 0.35 9.45
N LEU A 113 -16.42 -0.95 9.11
CA LEU A 113 -15.19 -1.74 9.16
C LEU A 113 -14.18 -1.32 8.09
N TRP A 114 -14.65 -0.90 6.91
CA TRP A 114 -13.80 -0.30 5.89
C TRP A 114 -13.13 0.98 6.40
N PHE A 115 -13.92 1.88 7.00
CA PHE A 115 -13.41 3.13 7.55
C PHE A 115 -12.44 2.88 8.70
N ALA A 116 -12.80 1.97 9.62
CA ALA A 116 -11.92 1.59 10.73
C ALA A 116 -10.63 0.92 10.25
N GLY A 117 -10.68 0.13 9.17
CA GLY A 117 -9.53 -0.57 8.59
C GLY A 117 -8.63 0.31 7.74
N THR A 118 -9.15 1.38 7.14
CA THR A 118 -8.35 2.33 6.34
C THR A 118 -7.48 3.24 7.21
N LEU A 119 -7.86 3.48 8.47
CA LEU A 119 -7.03 4.21 9.45
C LEU A 119 -5.63 3.58 9.67
N PRO A 120 -5.51 2.30 10.10
CA PRO A 120 -4.22 1.65 10.25
C PRO A 120 -3.51 1.44 8.91
N LEU A 121 -4.27 1.27 7.82
CA LEU A 121 -3.69 1.18 6.48
C LEU A 121 -2.94 2.45 6.11
N THR A 122 -3.52 3.60 6.44
CA THR A 122 -2.92 4.89 6.10
C THR A 122 -1.67 5.11 6.93
N ALA A 123 -1.71 4.80 8.22
CA ALA A 123 -0.51 4.79 9.06
C ALA A 123 0.58 3.88 8.49
N TYR A 124 0.21 2.67 8.02
CA TYR A 124 1.14 1.73 7.41
C TYR A 124 1.73 2.26 6.09
N THR A 125 0.92 2.84 5.20
CA THR A 125 1.41 3.43 3.94
C THR A 125 2.30 4.65 4.17
N VAL A 126 2.00 5.47 5.18
CA VAL A 126 2.84 6.62 5.56
C VAL A 126 4.19 6.13 6.11
N LEU A 127 4.18 5.12 7.00
CA LEU A 127 5.42 4.52 7.51
C LEU A 127 6.23 3.86 6.40
N ALA A 128 5.59 3.14 5.47
CA ALA A 128 6.25 2.53 4.32
C ALA A 128 6.85 3.60 3.38
N GLY A 129 6.12 4.69 3.15
CA GLY A 129 6.62 5.84 2.37
C GLY A 129 7.81 6.51 3.04
N LEU A 130 7.73 6.78 4.35
CA LEU A 130 8.85 7.33 5.13
C LEU A 130 10.07 6.42 5.08
N ALA A 131 9.89 5.11 5.28
CA ALA A 131 10.97 4.14 5.18
C ALA A 131 11.59 4.12 3.77
N TYR A 132 10.78 4.24 2.71
CA TYR A 132 11.29 4.34 1.33
C TYR A 132 12.12 5.62 1.12
N PHE A 133 11.63 6.79 1.54
CA PHE A 133 12.39 8.03 1.41
C PHE A 133 13.69 8.02 2.22
N ASP A 134 13.67 7.47 3.44
CA ASP A 134 14.84 7.43 4.32
C ASP A 134 15.88 6.37 3.87
N LEU A 135 15.42 5.23 3.34
CA LEU A 135 16.32 4.14 2.91
C LEU A 135 16.77 4.22 1.44
N VAL A 136 15.97 4.80 0.54
CA VAL A 136 16.23 4.79 -0.91
C VAL A 136 16.78 6.13 -1.40
N VAL A 137 16.28 7.26 -0.88
CA VAL A 137 16.72 8.60 -1.34
C VAL A 137 17.98 9.07 -0.61
N CYS A 138 18.21 8.63 0.63
CA CYS A 138 19.40 9.04 1.41
C CYS A 138 20.60 8.09 1.31
N ALA A 139 20.47 6.92 0.66
CA ALA A 139 21.55 5.94 0.58
C ALA A 139 22.72 6.32 -0.35
N GLY A 140 22.60 7.42 -1.12
CA GLY A 140 23.63 7.87 -2.07
C GLY A 140 24.35 9.18 -1.73
N GLY A 141 23.98 9.86 -0.63
CA GLY A 141 24.59 11.14 -0.28
C GLY A 141 23.62 12.05 0.45
N CYS A 142 23.44 11.84 1.75
CA CYS A 142 23.10 12.96 2.62
C CYS A 142 24.28 13.94 2.55
N VAL A 143 24.13 14.99 1.73
CA VAL A 143 24.91 16.21 1.92
C VAL A 143 24.57 16.70 3.32
N PHE A 144 25.49 16.50 4.25
CA PHE A 144 25.56 17.31 5.45
C PHE A 144 25.84 18.73 4.95
N VAL A 145 24.80 19.55 4.91
CA VAL A 145 24.97 20.99 4.74
C VAL A 145 25.50 21.48 6.09
N ASP A 146 26.77 21.86 6.12
CA ASP A 146 27.47 22.43 7.28
C ASP A 146 26.70 23.59 7.94
#